data_AF-A0A259H8B5-F1
#
_entry.id   AF-A0A259H8B5-F1
#
_cell.length_a   1.000
_cell.length_b   1.000
_cell.length_c   1.000
_cell.angle_alpha   90.00
_cell.angle_beta   90.00
_cell.angle_gamma   90.00
#
_symmetry.space_group_name_H-M   'P 1'
#
loop_
_entity.id
_entity.type
_entity.pdbx_description
1 polymer ?
#
loop_
_entity_poly.entity_id
_entity_poly.type
_entity_poly.pdbx_seq_one_letter_code
_entity_poly.pdbx_strand_id
1 'polypeptide(L)'
;MMDAYHFYEDIFIFMVLQLMVFGVYALLALHYVVAFRLMKNTASYEKYKSKIEKAKTYVFLVLKFALWVGWLSVALFYGYSLYEGWSLATLFFEYWAKIPEGFWLEALFVIVRIAVVITLSRYFLKWVYGLLDRRQQSALENRCVTCTEQTISRFYRRLHTTVKYTVVLGILYRICSFFPFLEMLSAALWMAMLLYLCASIGLLGVNILAMLKEKKQQRFG
;
A
#
# COMPACT_ATOMS: atom_id res chain seq x y z
N MET A 1 -27.59 35.70 -18.68
CA MET A 1 -26.63 35.89 -19.78
C MET A 1 -25.29 36.06 -19.10
N MET A 2 -24.32 35.17 -19.34
CA MET A 2 -23.03 35.21 -18.62
C MET A 2 -22.23 36.40 -19.16
N ASP A 3 -21.84 37.33 -18.28
CA ASP A 3 -21.07 38.49 -18.70
C ASP A 3 -19.72 38.05 -19.28
N ALA A 4 -19.28 38.72 -20.35
CA ALA A 4 -18.07 38.34 -21.09
C ALA A 4 -16.82 38.25 -20.18
N TYR A 5 -16.79 39.02 -19.09
CA TYR A 5 -15.73 38.99 -18.09
C TYR A 5 -15.64 37.64 -17.35
N HIS A 6 -16.78 37.10 -16.89
CA HIS A 6 -16.83 35.79 -16.20
C HIS A 6 -16.47 34.62 -17.12
N PHE A 7 -16.74 34.74 -18.42
CA PHE A 7 -16.41 33.70 -19.39
C PHE A 7 -14.89 33.49 -19.55
N TYR A 8 -14.09 34.56 -19.60
CA TYR A 8 -12.63 34.45 -19.71
C TYR A 8 -11.99 33.89 -18.43
N GLU A 9 -12.48 34.31 -17.25
CA GLU A 9 -12.02 33.77 -15.97
C GLU A 9 -12.31 32.27 -15.85
N ASP A 10 -13.51 31.83 -16.25
CA ASP A 10 -13.89 30.43 -16.19
C ASP A 10 -13.07 29.55 -17.16
N ILE A 11 -12.78 30.05 -18.37
CA ILE A 11 -11.86 29.36 -19.31
C ILE A 11 -10.46 29.24 -18.71
N PHE A 12 -9.96 30.32 -18.09
CA PHE A 12 -8.65 30.30 -17.46
C PHE A 12 -8.58 29.28 -16.32
N ILE A 13 -9.56 29.28 -15.41
CA ILE A 13 -9.64 28.31 -14.31
C ILE A 13 -9.78 26.89 -14.86
N PHE A 14 -10.56 26.67 -15.91
CA PHE A 14 -10.66 25.38 -16.59
C PHE A 14 -9.29 24.90 -17.10
N MET A 15 -8.52 25.76 -17.79
CA MET A 15 -7.17 25.43 -18.24
C MET A 15 -6.23 25.11 -17.06
N VAL A 16 -6.31 25.87 -15.97
CA VAL A 16 -5.52 25.62 -14.75
C VAL A 16 -5.87 24.26 -14.15
N LEU A 17 -7.16 23.90 -14.06
CA LEU A 17 -7.58 22.60 -13.55
C LEU A 17 -7.09 21.44 -14.42
N GLN A 18 -7.16 21.59 -15.76
CA GLN A 18 -6.62 20.59 -16.69
C GLN A 18 -5.11 20.41 -16.54
N LEU A 19 -4.37 21.52 -16.38
CA LEU A 19 -2.94 21.51 -16.09
C LEU A 19 -2.64 20.86 -14.74
N MET A 20 -3.46 21.10 -13.72
CA MET A 20 -3.30 20.48 -12.40
C MET A 20 -3.46 18.96 -12.48
N VAL A 21 -4.48 18.47 -13.19
CA VAL A 21 -4.67 17.02 -13.43
C VAL A 21 -3.44 16.42 -14.13
N PHE A 22 -2.93 17.10 -15.17
CA PHE A 22 -1.72 16.66 -15.85
C PHE A 22 -0.48 16.71 -14.95
N GLY A 23 -0.33 17.75 -14.13
CA GLY A 23 0.77 17.91 -13.17
C GLY A 23 0.80 16.80 -12.13
N VAL A 24 -0.35 16.45 -11.55
CA VAL A 24 -0.49 15.31 -10.63
C VAL A 24 -0.10 14.01 -11.32
N TYR A 25 -0.58 13.77 -12.55
CA TYR A 25 -0.17 12.61 -13.36
C TYR A 25 1.35 12.57 -13.58
N ALA A 26 1.96 13.67 -13.98
CA ALA A 26 3.38 13.75 -14.28
C ALA A 26 4.24 13.49 -13.04
N LEU A 27 3.87 14.06 -11.89
CA LEU A 27 4.53 13.83 -10.61
C LEU A 27 4.43 12.36 -10.17
N LEU A 28 3.25 11.75 -10.28
CA LEU A 28 3.06 10.33 -9.98
C LEU A 28 3.85 9.44 -10.94
N ALA A 29 3.83 9.73 -12.25
CA ALA A 29 4.59 9.01 -13.25
C ALA A 29 6.08 9.06 -12.94
N LEU A 30 6.62 10.25 -12.63
CA LEU A 30 8.01 10.45 -12.23
C LEU A 30 8.34 9.65 -10.97
N HIS A 31 7.50 9.73 -9.94
CA HIS A 31 7.65 8.95 -8.71
C HIS A 31 7.77 7.45 -9.00
N TYR A 32 6.87 6.89 -9.82
CA TYR A 32 6.93 5.47 -10.18
C TYR A 32 8.15 5.13 -11.03
N VAL A 33 8.55 5.97 -11.98
CA VAL A 33 9.81 5.77 -12.73
C VAL A 33 10.99 5.68 -11.79
N VAL A 34 11.11 6.59 -10.82
CA VAL A 34 12.17 6.58 -9.81
C VAL A 34 12.09 5.32 -8.94
N ALA A 35 10.91 4.96 -8.45
CA ALA A 35 10.70 3.78 -7.62
C ALA A 35 11.12 2.48 -8.34
N PHE A 36 10.71 2.29 -9.60
CA PHE A 36 11.10 1.13 -10.40
C PHE A 36 12.59 1.13 -10.73
N ARG A 37 13.19 2.31 -10.97
CA ARG A 37 14.64 2.43 -11.20
C ARG A 37 15.44 2.00 -9.98
N LEU A 38 15.05 2.44 -8.78
CA LEU A 38 15.69 2.03 -7.53
C LEU A 38 15.55 0.52 -7.30
N MET A 39 14.40 -0.05 -7.65
CA MET A 39 14.14 -1.48 -7.50
C MET A 39 15.05 -2.34 -8.39
N LYS A 40 15.43 -1.87 -9.59
CA LYS A 40 16.32 -2.60 -10.51
C LYS A 40 17.68 -2.94 -9.90
N ASN A 41 18.17 -2.15 -8.94
CA ASN A 41 19.45 -2.36 -8.29
C ASN A 41 19.39 -3.36 -7.12
N THR A 42 18.26 -4.06 -6.93
CA THR A 42 18.08 -5.01 -5.83
C THR A 42 18.13 -6.46 -6.32
N ALA A 43 18.71 -7.36 -5.52
CA ALA A 43 18.71 -8.81 -5.79
C ALA A 43 17.28 -9.39 -5.93
N SER A 44 16.27 -8.69 -5.41
CA SER A 44 14.86 -9.06 -5.58
C SER A 44 14.37 -8.88 -7.02
N TYR A 45 14.90 -7.88 -7.74
CA TYR A 45 14.51 -7.61 -9.13
C TYR A 45 14.95 -8.73 -10.07
N GLU A 46 16.17 -9.25 -9.93
CA GLU A 46 16.64 -10.38 -10.75
C GLU A 46 15.75 -11.62 -10.57
N LYS A 47 15.40 -11.93 -9.31
CA LYS A 47 14.57 -13.09 -8.97
C LYS A 47 13.12 -12.99 -9.48
N TYR A 48 12.55 -11.78 -9.57
CA TYR A 48 11.14 -11.56 -9.90
C TYR A 48 10.91 -10.66 -11.12
N LYS A 49 11.92 -10.49 -11.99
CA LYS A 49 11.96 -9.55 -13.13
C LYS A 49 10.66 -9.51 -13.93
N SER A 50 10.19 -10.67 -14.39
CA SER A 50 8.96 -10.80 -15.20
C SER A 50 7.71 -10.27 -14.48
N LYS A 51 7.57 -10.52 -13.17
CA LYS A 51 6.43 -10.03 -12.39
C LYS A 51 6.50 -8.53 -12.15
N ILE A 52 7.70 -7.99 -11.90
CA ILE A 52 7.91 -6.56 -11.65
C ILE A 52 7.68 -5.75 -12.92
N GLU A 53 8.15 -6.21 -14.09
CA GLU A 53 7.89 -5.52 -15.35
C GLU A 53 6.39 -5.55 -15.72
N LYS A 54 5.68 -6.67 -15.47
CA LYS A 54 4.22 -6.71 -15.61
C LYS A 54 3.54 -5.70 -14.68
N ALA A 55 3.93 -5.67 -13.40
CA ALA A 55 3.37 -4.72 -12.42
C ALA A 55 3.62 -3.27 -12.86
N LYS A 56 4.81 -2.94 -13.37
CA LYS A 56 5.12 -1.64 -13.95
C LYS A 56 4.14 -1.28 -15.06
N THR A 57 3.93 -2.17 -16.03
CA THR A 57 2.99 -1.94 -17.13
C THR A 57 1.58 -1.68 -16.63
N TYR A 58 1.09 -2.48 -15.66
CA TYR A 58 -0.24 -2.27 -15.07
C TYR A 58 -0.35 -0.93 -14.35
N VAL A 59 0.66 -0.55 -13.54
CA VAL A 59 0.66 0.74 -12.83
C VAL A 59 0.57 1.91 -13.82
N PHE A 60 1.38 1.91 -14.89
CA PHE A 60 1.32 2.96 -15.90
C PHE A 60 0.03 2.94 -16.73
N LEU A 61 -0.56 1.77 -16.95
CA LEU A 61 -1.87 1.65 -17.62
C LEU A 61 -2.97 2.26 -16.76
N VAL A 62 -3.04 1.90 -15.47
CA VAL A 62 -3.99 2.47 -14.51
C VAL A 62 -3.78 3.97 -14.39
N LEU A 63 -2.54 4.44 -14.33
CA LEU A 63 -2.23 5.87 -14.23
C LEU A 63 -2.68 6.64 -15.49
N LYS A 64 -2.50 6.07 -16.69
CA LYS A 64 -3.05 6.64 -17.93
C LYS A 64 -4.57 6.68 -17.90
N PHE A 65 -5.22 5.59 -17.51
CA PHE A 65 -6.68 5.56 -17.41
C PHE A 65 -7.20 6.60 -16.42
N ALA A 66 -6.56 6.73 -15.25
CA ALA A 66 -6.88 7.76 -14.27
C ALA A 66 -6.71 9.19 -14.81
N LEU A 67 -5.68 9.44 -15.64
CA LEU A 67 -5.52 10.73 -16.33
C LEU A 67 -6.70 11.03 -17.26
N TRP A 68 -7.09 10.06 -18.10
CA TRP A 68 -8.24 10.21 -19.00
C TRP A 68 -9.53 10.48 -18.23
N VAL A 69 -9.78 9.72 -17.17
CA VAL A 69 -10.94 9.93 -16.29
C VAL A 69 -10.88 11.32 -15.64
N GLY A 70 -9.73 11.74 -15.12
CA GLY A 70 -9.56 13.05 -14.50
C GLY A 70 -9.86 14.21 -15.46
N TRP A 71 -9.32 14.17 -16.68
CA TRP A 71 -9.61 15.17 -17.71
C TRP A 71 -11.09 15.18 -18.11
N LEU A 72 -11.68 14.01 -18.31
CA LEU A 72 -13.09 13.87 -18.64
C LEU A 72 -13.98 14.42 -17.52
N SER A 73 -13.65 14.13 -16.25
CA SER A 73 -14.39 14.63 -15.10
C SER A 73 -14.35 16.16 -15.02
N VAL A 74 -13.19 16.79 -15.23
CA VAL A 74 -13.09 18.26 -15.25
C VAL A 74 -13.88 18.85 -16.43
N ALA A 75 -13.84 18.23 -17.61
CA ALA A 75 -14.60 18.66 -18.78
C ALA A 75 -16.13 18.55 -18.56
N LEU A 76 -16.60 17.43 -18.03
CA LEU A 76 -18.02 17.22 -17.72
C LEU A 76 -18.49 18.18 -16.62
N PHE A 77 -17.69 18.39 -15.58
CA PHE A 77 -18.01 19.33 -14.51
C PHE A 77 -18.13 20.76 -15.02
N TYR A 78 -17.21 21.19 -15.89
CA TYR A 78 -17.28 22.50 -16.53
C TYR A 78 -18.49 22.64 -17.46
N GLY A 79 -18.80 21.62 -18.27
CA GLY A 79 -20.00 21.62 -19.10
C GLY A 79 -21.28 21.72 -18.26
N TYR A 80 -21.32 21.03 -17.12
CA TYR A 80 -22.43 21.11 -16.18
C TYR A 80 -22.54 22.49 -15.52
N SER A 81 -21.43 23.10 -15.10
CA SER A 81 -21.45 24.44 -14.50
C SER A 81 -21.94 25.50 -15.49
N LEU A 82 -21.55 25.40 -16.76
CA LEU A 82 -22.08 26.28 -17.82
C LEU A 82 -23.58 26.12 -18.03
N TYR A 83 -24.09 24.88 -17.97
CA TYR A 83 -25.53 24.61 -18.12
C TYR A 83 -26.36 25.21 -16.97
N GLU A 84 -25.88 25.08 -15.73
CA GLU A 84 -26.54 25.65 -14.53
C GLU A 84 -26.29 27.17 -14.38
N GLY A 85 -25.41 27.75 -15.19
CA GLY A 85 -25.04 29.17 -15.12
C GLY A 85 -24.17 29.53 -13.92
N TRP A 86 -23.45 28.57 -13.35
CA TRP A 86 -22.50 28.82 -12.25
C TRP A 86 -21.13 29.20 -12.80
N SER A 87 -20.49 30.21 -12.19
CA SER A 87 -19.10 30.54 -12.52
C SER A 87 -18.16 29.51 -11.90
N LEU A 88 -17.37 28.85 -12.75
CA LEU A 88 -16.35 27.89 -12.32
C LEU A 88 -15.32 28.54 -11.40
N ALA A 89 -14.94 29.79 -11.67
CA ALA A 89 -14.03 30.57 -10.83
C ALA A 89 -14.59 30.75 -9.41
N THR A 90 -15.86 31.14 -9.28
CA THR A 90 -16.49 31.29 -7.96
C THR A 90 -16.51 29.99 -7.18
N LEU A 91 -16.92 28.87 -7.81
CA LEU A 91 -16.92 27.56 -7.17
C LEU A 91 -15.52 27.14 -6.74
N PHE A 92 -14.53 27.33 -7.61
CA PHE A 92 -13.13 26.98 -7.30
C PHE A 92 -12.64 27.71 -6.06
N PHE A 93 -12.81 29.03 -6.00
CA PHE A 93 -12.38 29.83 -4.85
C PHE A 93 -13.20 29.55 -3.59
N GLU A 94 -14.50 29.27 -3.72
CA GLU A 94 -15.34 28.88 -2.59
C GLU A 94 -14.87 27.55 -1.98
N TYR A 95 -14.60 26.54 -2.80
CA TYR A 95 -14.06 25.26 -2.33
C TYR A 95 -12.63 25.40 -1.80
N TRP A 96 -11.82 26.26 -2.41
CA TRP A 96 -10.47 26.55 -1.93
C TRP A 96 -10.51 27.22 -0.54
N ALA A 97 -11.41 28.18 -0.34
CA ALA A 97 -11.59 28.85 0.95
C ALA A 97 -12.15 27.92 2.04
N LYS A 98 -12.86 26.85 1.66
CA LYS A 98 -13.31 25.80 2.58
C LYS A 98 -12.18 24.88 3.05
N ILE A 99 -11.00 24.93 2.45
CA ILE A 99 -9.83 24.19 2.95
C ILE A 99 -9.43 24.79 4.30
N PRO A 100 -9.50 24.03 5.40
CA PRO A 100 -9.23 24.56 6.73
C PRO A 100 -7.77 25.03 6.85
N GLU A 101 -7.57 26.12 7.59
CA GLU A 101 -6.24 26.61 7.93
C GLU A 101 -5.43 25.50 8.62
N GLY A 102 -4.22 25.23 8.13
CA GLY A 102 -3.37 24.16 8.65
C GLY A 102 -3.50 22.81 7.94
N PHE A 103 -4.47 22.61 7.03
CA PHE A 103 -4.62 21.37 6.24
C PHE A 103 -3.30 20.89 5.62
N TRP A 104 -2.54 21.81 5.02
CA TRP A 104 -1.28 21.49 4.36
C TRP A 104 -0.19 21.01 5.33
N LEU A 105 -0.14 21.59 6.54
CA LEU A 105 0.78 21.17 7.58
C LEU A 105 0.37 19.80 8.15
N GLU A 106 -0.92 19.59 8.38
CA GLU A 106 -1.44 18.29 8.82
C GLU A 106 -1.17 17.19 7.78
N ALA A 107 -1.41 17.47 6.50
CA ALA A 107 -1.09 16.55 5.41
C ALA A 107 0.40 16.20 5.38
N LEU A 108 1.28 17.20 5.56
CA LEU A 108 2.72 16.97 5.68
C LEU A 108 3.05 16.06 6.87
N PHE A 109 2.48 16.32 8.05
CA PHE A 109 2.69 15.46 9.22
C PHE A 109 2.20 14.04 9.01
N VAL A 110 1.09 13.84 8.30
CA VAL A 110 0.61 12.51 7.90
C VAL A 110 1.65 11.81 7.01
N ILE A 111 2.19 12.49 6.01
CA ILE A 111 3.25 11.93 5.14
C ILE A 111 4.48 11.53 5.95
N VAL A 112 4.92 12.38 6.88
CA VAL A 112 6.05 12.08 7.78
C VAL A 112 5.75 10.86 8.64
N ARG A 113 4.56 10.76 9.25
CA ARG A 113 4.13 9.59 10.04
C ARG A 113 4.16 8.31 9.21
N ILE A 114 3.69 8.34 7.96
CA ILE A 114 3.75 7.20 7.03
C ILE A 114 5.21 6.79 6.78
N ALA A 115 6.09 7.74 6.48
CA ALA A 115 7.50 7.47 6.23
C ALA A 115 8.19 6.82 7.46
N VAL A 116 7.89 7.32 8.67
CA VAL A 116 8.38 6.77 9.94
C VAL A 116 7.87 5.33 10.13
N VAL A 117 6.57 5.08 9.94
CA VAL A 117 5.97 3.73 10.09
C VAL A 117 6.62 2.73 9.13
N ILE A 118 6.82 3.09 7.86
CA ILE A 118 7.47 2.23 6.87
C ILE A 118 8.92 1.93 7.27
N THR A 119 9.66 2.96 7.71
CA THR A 119 11.07 2.82 8.10
C THR A 119 11.23 1.94 9.33
N LEU A 120 10.45 2.19 10.38
CA LEU A 120 10.44 1.39 11.61
C LEU A 120 10.05 -0.06 11.33
N SER A 121 9.04 -0.27 10.49
CA SER A 121 8.58 -1.61 10.14
C SER A 121 9.63 -2.41 9.35
N ARG A 122 10.40 -1.76 8.48
CA ARG A 122 11.56 -2.39 7.80
C ARG A 122 12.65 -2.79 8.79
N TYR A 123 12.95 -1.93 9.76
CA TYR A 123 13.94 -2.24 10.79
C TYR A 123 13.48 -3.40 11.67
N PHE A 124 12.22 -3.39 12.11
CA PHE A 124 11.62 -4.45 12.90
C PHE A 124 11.62 -5.79 12.15
N LEU A 125 11.24 -5.82 10.87
CA LEU A 125 11.29 -7.05 10.05
C LEU A 125 12.70 -7.63 9.97
N LYS A 126 13.73 -6.78 9.78
CA LYS A 126 15.13 -7.24 9.74
C LYS A 126 15.54 -7.90 11.06
N TRP A 127 15.12 -7.32 12.18
CA TRP A 127 15.38 -7.87 13.51
C TRP A 127 14.64 -9.19 13.77
N VAL A 128 13.34 -9.25 13.47
CA VAL A 128 12.53 -10.47 13.66
C VAL A 128 13.04 -11.62 12.78
N TYR A 129 13.41 -11.35 11.53
CA TYR A 129 13.98 -12.37 10.64
C TYR A 129 15.31 -12.89 11.14
N GLY A 130 16.20 -12.01 11.65
CA GLY A 130 17.45 -12.45 12.26
C GLY A 130 17.24 -13.35 13.49
N LEU A 131 16.21 -13.08 14.30
CA LEU A 131 15.81 -13.95 15.41
C LEU A 131 15.24 -15.29 14.93
N LEU A 132 14.37 -15.27 13.92
CA LEU A 132 13.77 -16.48 13.35
C LEU A 132 14.84 -17.41 12.77
N ASP A 133 15.81 -16.86 12.04
CA ASP A 133 16.86 -17.65 11.41
C ASP A 133 17.79 -18.29 12.45
N ARG A 134 18.16 -17.56 13.52
CA ARG A 134 18.91 -18.12 14.66
C ARG A 134 18.16 -19.26 15.34
N ARG A 135 16.85 -19.10 15.56
CA ARG A 135 16.00 -20.14 16.17
C ARG A 135 15.82 -21.35 15.26
N GLN A 136 15.70 -21.13 13.95
CA GLN A 136 15.65 -22.21 12.96
C GLN A 136 16.94 -23.03 12.97
N GLN A 137 18.11 -22.37 12.93
CA GLN A 137 19.41 -23.06 13.00
C GLN A 137 19.55 -23.87 14.28
N SER A 138 19.23 -23.27 15.44
CA SER A 138 19.26 -23.98 16.72
C SER A 138 18.31 -25.18 16.79
N ALA A 139 17.14 -25.09 16.15
CA ALA A 139 16.19 -26.21 16.06
C ALA A 139 16.65 -27.33 15.11
N LEU A 140 17.41 -26.99 14.06
CA LEU A 140 18.00 -27.97 13.14
C LEU A 140 19.21 -28.67 13.76
N GLU A 141 20.02 -27.96 14.52
CA GLU A 141 21.20 -28.50 15.23
C GLU A 141 20.78 -29.43 16.38
N ASN A 142 19.73 -29.07 17.13
CA ASN A 142 19.18 -29.88 18.22
C ASN A 142 18.07 -30.85 17.77
N ARG A 143 18.07 -31.26 16.49
CA ARG A 143 17.00 -32.11 15.94
C ARG A 143 16.96 -33.49 16.61
N CYS A 144 15.76 -34.04 16.77
CA CYS A 144 15.57 -35.45 17.15
C CYS A 144 15.89 -36.35 15.94
N VAL A 145 16.36 -37.59 16.17
CA VAL A 145 16.86 -38.49 15.10
C VAL A 145 15.81 -38.80 14.00
N THR A 146 14.51 -38.71 14.30
CA THR A 146 13.41 -38.91 13.32
C THR A 146 12.68 -37.63 12.88
N CYS A 147 13.00 -36.46 13.45
CA CYS A 147 12.37 -35.21 12.99
C CYS A 147 12.90 -34.87 11.59
N THR A 148 12.01 -34.92 10.59
CA THR A 148 12.38 -34.58 9.22
C THR A 148 12.67 -33.08 9.10
N GLU A 149 13.85 -32.75 8.57
CA GLU A 149 14.29 -31.38 8.27
C GLU A 149 13.26 -30.61 7.41
N GLN A 150 12.49 -31.34 6.60
CA GLN A 150 11.38 -30.79 5.82
C GLN A 150 10.23 -30.23 6.67
N THR A 151 9.93 -30.82 7.83
CA THR A 151 8.82 -30.36 8.68
C THR A 151 9.20 -29.10 9.44
N ILE A 152 10.43 -29.06 9.98
CA ILE A 152 10.99 -27.89 10.68
C ILE A 152 11.12 -26.71 9.70
N SER A 153 11.73 -26.92 8.53
CA SER A 153 11.87 -25.86 7.52
C SER A 153 10.52 -25.35 6.99
N ARG A 154 9.52 -26.24 6.81
CA ARG A 154 8.16 -25.86 6.41
C ARG A 154 7.46 -25.01 7.48
N PHE A 155 7.66 -25.30 8.77
CA PHE A 155 7.14 -24.49 9.87
C PHE A 155 7.74 -23.09 9.86
N TYR A 156 9.07 -22.96 9.88
CA TYR A 156 9.74 -21.66 9.89
C TYR A 156 9.46 -20.84 8.61
N ARG A 157 9.33 -21.49 7.45
CA ARG A 157 8.91 -20.81 6.21
C ARG A 157 7.50 -20.23 6.31
N ARG A 158 6.55 -20.97 6.90
CA ARG A 158 5.20 -20.46 7.16
C ARG A 158 5.24 -19.31 8.16
N LEU A 159 6.00 -19.45 9.25
CA LEU A 159 6.16 -18.40 10.27
C LEU A 159 6.69 -17.09 9.65
N HIS A 160 7.77 -17.17 8.85
CA HIS A 160 8.32 -16.05 8.09
C HIS A 160 7.28 -15.38 7.18
N THR A 161 6.46 -16.21 6.51
CA THR A 161 5.40 -15.74 5.61
C THR A 161 4.28 -15.04 6.37
N THR A 162 3.83 -15.61 7.50
CA THR A 162 2.83 -15.01 8.38
C THR A 162 3.31 -13.66 8.92
N VAL A 163 4.54 -13.59 9.46
CA VAL A 163 5.12 -12.34 9.94
C VAL A 163 5.17 -11.29 8.82
N LYS A 164 5.62 -11.68 7.62
CA LYS A 164 5.69 -10.78 6.47
C LYS A 164 4.33 -10.16 6.15
N TYR A 165 3.31 -11.00 5.95
CA TYR A 165 1.99 -10.52 5.53
C TYR A 165 1.26 -9.78 6.63
N THR A 166 1.42 -10.18 7.90
CA THR A 166 0.88 -9.43 9.04
C THR A 166 1.48 -8.03 9.12
N VAL A 167 2.80 -7.88 8.96
CA VAL A 167 3.43 -6.55 8.95
C VAL A 167 2.98 -5.73 7.74
N VAL A 168 2.91 -6.32 6.55
CA VAL A 168 2.44 -5.61 5.35
C VAL A 168 0.98 -5.14 5.50
N LEU A 169 0.08 -6.03 5.95
CA LEU A 169 -1.32 -5.69 6.21
C LEU A 169 -1.43 -4.63 7.31
N GLY A 170 -0.62 -4.72 8.37
CA GLY A 170 -0.58 -3.74 9.45
C GLY A 170 -0.12 -2.35 8.96
N ILE A 171 0.89 -2.28 8.08
CA ILE A 171 1.32 -1.02 7.45
C ILE A 171 0.18 -0.46 6.60
N LEU A 172 -0.45 -1.27 5.74
CA LEU A 172 -1.54 -0.83 4.88
C LEU A 172 -2.73 -0.31 5.68
N TYR A 173 -3.13 -1.02 6.74
CA TYR A 173 -4.16 -0.60 7.67
C TYR A 173 -3.80 0.75 8.32
N ARG A 174 -2.57 0.89 8.84
CA ARG A 174 -2.13 2.14 9.49
C ARG A 174 -2.12 3.32 8.52
N ILE A 175 -1.64 3.12 7.29
CA ILE A 175 -1.66 4.16 6.25
C ILE A 175 -3.10 4.58 5.95
N CYS A 176 -4.02 3.63 5.74
CA CYS A 176 -5.43 3.95 5.49
C CYS A 176 -6.08 4.64 6.68
N SER A 177 -5.72 4.28 7.91
CA SER A 177 -6.26 4.90 9.13
C SER A 177 -5.84 6.36 9.34
N PHE A 178 -4.76 6.82 8.69
CA PHE A 178 -4.37 8.23 8.76
C PHE A 178 -5.23 9.14 7.90
N PHE A 179 -6.00 8.58 6.96
CA PHE A 179 -6.87 9.34 6.07
C PHE A 179 -8.32 9.14 6.50
N PRO A 180 -9.01 10.17 7.01
CA PRO A 180 -10.39 10.03 7.50
C PRO A 180 -11.37 9.60 6.39
N PHE A 181 -11.10 9.98 5.13
CA PHE A 181 -11.93 9.58 3.98
C PHE A 181 -11.75 8.10 3.56
N LEU A 182 -10.80 7.35 4.14
CA LEU A 182 -10.58 5.92 3.86
C LEU A 182 -11.08 5.00 4.99
N GLU A 183 -11.96 5.49 5.87
CA GLU A 183 -12.42 4.75 7.05
C GLU A 183 -13.00 3.36 6.70
N MET A 184 -13.84 3.27 5.67
CA MET A 184 -14.41 1.99 5.23
C MET A 184 -13.33 1.01 4.74
N LEU A 185 -12.32 1.50 4.00
CA LEU A 185 -11.20 0.68 3.53
C LEU A 185 -10.31 0.23 4.71
N SER A 186 -10.09 1.12 5.67
CA SER A 186 -9.35 0.83 6.91
C SER A 186 -10.03 -0.29 7.72
N ALA A 187 -11.36 -0.22 7.89
CA ALA A 187 -12.13 -1.26 8.58
C ALA A 187 -12.06 -2.61 7.86
N ALA A 188 -12.18 -2.63 6.53
CA ALA A 188 -12.04 -3.85 5.74
C ALA A 188 -10.64 -4.48 5.88
N LEU A 189 -9.57 -3.66 5.85
CA LEU A 189 -8.20 -4.12 6.05
C LEU A 189 -7.97 -4.69 7.46
N TRP A 190 -8.58 -4.09 8.48
CA TRP A 190 -8.53 -4.60 9.85
C TRP A 190 -9.17 -6.00 9.96
N MET A 191 -10.36 -6.17 9.38
CA MET A 191 -11.06 -7.46 9.35
C MET A 191 -10.26 -8.51 8.58
N ALA A 192 -9.69 -8.14 7.43
CA ALA A 192 -8.83 -9.03 6.65
C ALA A 192 -7.59 -9.45 7.45
N MET A 193 -6.99 -8.53 8.21
CA MET A 193 -5.84 -8.84 9.06
C MET A 193 -6.19 -9.82 10.19
N LEU A 194 -7.32 -9.63 10.87
CA LEU A 194 -7.81 -10.55 11.90
C LEU A 194 -8.05 -11.95 11.33
N LEU A 195 -8.77 -12.04 10.20
CA LEU A 195 -9.08 -13.31 9.56
C LEU A 195 -7.81 -14.04 9.11
N TYR A 196 -6.86 -13.30 8.53
CA TYR A 196 -5.55 -13.84 8.15
C TYR A 196 -4.75 -14.38 9.34
N LEU A 197 -4.75 -13.64 10.46
CA LEU A 197 -4.07 -14.05 11.70
C LEU A 197 -4.70 -15.32 12.27
N CYS A 198 -6.03 -15.37 12.38
CA CYS A 198 -6.75 -16.56 12.84
C CYS A 198 -6.41 -17.79 12.00
N ALA A 199 -6.46 -17.66 10.67
CA ALA A 199 -6.12 -18.75 9.75
C ALA A 199 -4.64 -19.17 9.88
N SER A 200 -3.71 -18.20 9.96
CA SER A 200 -2.28 -18.49 10.12
C SER A 200 -1.96 -19.20 11.44
N ILE A 201 -2.55 -18.75 12.56
CA ILE A 201 -2.35 -19.38 13.86
C ILE A 201 -2.88 -20.81 13.86
N GLY A 202 -4.06 -21.05 13.29
CA GLY A 202 -4.60 -22.41 13.13
C GLY A 202 -3.66 -23.33 12.34
N LEU A 203 -3.16 -22.86 11.20
CA LEU A 203 -2.19 -23.60 10.37
C LEU A 203 -0.85 -23.86 11.06
N LEU A 204 -0.37 -22.92 11.87
CA LEU A 204 0.84 -23.09 12.68
C LEU A 204 0.61 -24.11 13.80
N GLY A 205 -0.56 -24.08 14.45
CA GLY A 205 -0.95 -25.04 15.49
C GLY A 205 -0.97 -26.47 14.97
N VAL A 206 -1.54 -26.71 13.79
CA VAL A 206 -1.54 -28.04 13.14
C VAL A 206 -0.11 -28.54 12.89
N ASN A 207 0.80 -27.66 12.44
CA ASN A 207 2.19 -28.04 12.24
C ASN A 207 2.92 -28.34 13.56
N ILE A 208 2.63 -27.61 14.64
CA ILE A 208 3.20 -27.88 15.97
C ILE A 208 2.72 -29.25 16.47
N LEU A 209 1.43 -29.55 16.33
CA LEU A 209 0.87 -30.86 16.72
C LEU A 209 1.52 -32.01 15.94
N ALA A 210 1.78 -31.83 14.63
CA ALA A 210 2.50 -32.81 13.83
C ALA A 210 3.92 -33.07 14.38
N MET A 211 4.68 -32.01 14.68
CA MET A 211 6.02 -32.12 15.27
C MET A 211 5.99 -32.78 16.66
N LEU A 212 4.99 -32.49 17.50
CA LEU A 212 4.84 -33.12 18.82
C LEU A 212 4.49 -34.60 18.71
N LYS A 213 3.65 -35.00 17.74
CA LYS A 213 3.30 -36.39 17.50
C LYS A 213 4.51 -37.21 17.06
N GLU A 214 5.30 -36.68 16.13
CA GLU A 214 6.57 -37.29 15.69
C GLU A 214 7.54 -37.47 16.86
N LYS A 215 7.67 -36.45 17.73
CA LYS A 215 8.53 -36.52 18.92
C LYS A 215 8.05 -37.53 19.97
N LYS A 216 6.73 -37.68 20.15
CA LYS A 216 6.16 -38.64 21.10
C LYS A 216 6.35 -40.08 20.62
N GLN A 217 6.22 -40.33 19.33
CA GLN A 217 6.35 -41.66 18.72
C GLN A 217 7.78 -42.23 18.85
N GLN A 218 8.78 -41.36 18.93
CA GLN A 218 10.18 -41.74 19.16
C GLN A 218 10.54 -41.99 20.63
N ARG A 219 9.71 -41.54 21.58
CA ARG A 219 9.96 -41.71 23.02
C ARG A 219 9.34 -43.02 23.57
N PHE A 220 8.52 -43.69 22.78
CA PHE A 220 7.73 -44.87 23.14
C PHE A 220 7.89 -46.04 22.15
N GLY A 221 8.79 -45.94 21.18
CA GLY A 221 9.19 -47.03 20.27
C GLY A 221 10.69 -47.19 20.31
#